data_AF-A0A921ZJ70-F1
#
_entry.id   AF-A0A921ZJ70-F1
#
_cell.length_a   1.000
_cell.length_b   1.000
_cell.length_c   1.000
_cell.angle_alpha   90.00
_cell.angle_beta   90.00
_cell.angle_gamma   90.00
#
_symmetry.space_group_name_H-M   'P 1'
#
loop_
_entity.id
_entity.type
_entity.pdbx_description
1 polymer ?
#
loop_
_entity_poly.entity_id
_entity_poly.type
_entity_poly.pdbx_seq_one_letter_code
_entity_poly.pdbx_strand_id
1 'polypeptide(L)'
;MSKRTVLNENYKGLVENFSIPAEVHERDGKKYASFGEVVPIHCCTPEEVEAREKTTHHYCDIFTERALAPLGELAYVRLDENTAEKVFINRSKRLLVVSHDGALAQWRAAPSFESANVFVAGSPIVNKDGELVSVVTAKRGNHYAVSNFEGEGGYFATTNPWTIINTPEGASIYGDRSFNTRAEVREYIASLPPPEVSVLLPPKPVLHTGHSSRLALVTHNGVQLAHFYLHGVIVNNIEYL
;
A
#
# COMPACT_ATOMS: atom_id res chain seq x y z
N MET A 1 17.11 18.11 -16.51
CA MET A 1 16.86 17.63 -15.13
C MET A 1 17.23 16.17 -15.05
N SER A 2 17.77 15.71 -13.92
CA SER A 2 18.21 14.31 -13.76
C SER A 2 17.04 13.35 -13.90
N LYS A 3 17.08 12.46 -14.89
CA LYS A 3 16.06 11.42 -15.15
C LYS A 3 16.15 10.24 -14.17
N ARG A 4 16.72 10.44 -12.98
CA ARG A 4 16.94 9.39 -11.98
C ARG A 4 15.66 9.16 -11.17
N THR A 5 15.35 7.89 -10.92
CA THR A 5 14.28 7.44 -10.02
C THR A 5 14.80 7.07 -8.63
N VAL A 6 16.03 7.48 -8.32
CA VAL A 6 16.66 7.30 -7.01
C VAL A 6 17.26 8.61 -6.51
N LEU A 7 17.26 8.78 -5.19
CA LEU A 7 17.74 9.99 -4.50
C LEU A 7 19.23 9.92 -4.14
N ASN A 8 19.81 8.72 -4.01
CA ASN A 8 21.22 8.55 -3.73
C ASN A 8 22.10 8.82 -4.97
N GLU A 9 23.27 9.43 -4.76
CA GLU A 9 24.18 9.79 -5.86
C GLU A 9 24.87 8.58 -6.49
N ASN A 10 25.26 7.61 -5.65
CA ASN A 10 25.98 6.39 -6.02
C ASN A 10 25.05 5.19 -5.95
N TYR A 11 24.85 4.51 -7.07
CA TYR A 11 24.02 3.31 -7.15
C TYR A 11 24.60 2.16 -6.31
N LYS A 12 23.68 1.39 -5.70
CA LYS A 12 23.96 0.24 -4.85
C LYS A 12 23.39 -1.03 -5.49
N GLY A 13 23.83 -2.18 -4.98
CA GLY A 13 23.33 -3.49 -5.41
C GLY A 13 23.88 -3.94 -6.77
N LEU A 14 23.17 -4.88 -7.39
CA LEU A 14 23.53 -5.42 -8.71
C LEU A 14 22.92 -4.54 -9.80
N VAL A 15 23.73 -3.63 -10.33
CA VAL A 15 23.33 -2.71 -11.40
C VAL A 15 23.58 -3.36 -12.76
N GLU A 16 22.54 -3.48 -13.59
CA GLU A 16 22.62 -3.96 -14.97
C GLU A 16 22.25 -2.84 -15.95
N ASN A 17 22.80 -2.88 -17.17
CA ASN A 17 22.39 -2.01 -18.26
C ASN A 17 21.01 -2.48 -18.75
N PHE A 18 19.96 -1.79 -18.33
CA PHE A 18 18.57 -2.13 -18.61
C PHE A 18 17.77 -0.82 -18.66
N SER A 19 17.36 -0.42 -19.86
CA SER A 19 16.60 0.82 -20.06
C SER A 19 15.12 0.61 -19.74
N ILE A 20 14.61 1.39 -18.78
CA ILE A 20 13.20 1.39 -18.40
C ILE A 20 12.67 2.83 -18.52
N PRO A 21 11.58 3.11 -19.26
CA PRO A 21 11.03 4.45 -19.35
C PRO A 21 10.40 4.87 -18.01
N ALA A 22 10.51 6.15 -17.67
CA ALA A 22 9.78 6.78 -16.57
C ALA A 22 9.75 8.30 -16.77
N GLU A 23 8.70 8.92 -16.25
CA GLU A 23 8.59 10.37 -16.10
C GLU A 23 8.74 10.71 -14.63
N VAL A 24 9.49 11.77 -14.32
CA VAL A 24 9.73 12.20 -12.93
C VAL A 24 9.01 13.52 -12.72
N HIS A 25 8.20 13.56 -11.66
CA HIS A 25 7.35 14.66 -11.27
C HIS A 25 7.78 15.17 -9.89
N GLU A 26 7.41 16.41 -9.58
CA GLU A 26 7.63 16.98 -8.26
C GLU A 26 6.37 17.72 -7.82
N ARG A 27 5.86 17.41 -6.64
CA ARG A 27 4.71 18.08 -6.03
C ARG A 27 4.93 18.23 -4.54
N ASP A 28 4.66 19.41 -4.01
CA ASP A 28 4.82 19.75 -2.58
C ASP A 28 6.21 19.38 -2.01
N GLY A 29 7.25 19.51 -2.85
CA GLY A 29 8.63 19.17 -2.49
C GLY A 29 8.94 17.66 -2.44
N LYS A 30 7.98 16.79 -2.80
CA LYS A 30 8.19 15.36 -2.97
C LYS A 30 8.32 15.00 -4.44
N LYS A 31 9.35 14.21 -4.76
CA LYS A 31 9.54 13.63 -6.09
C LYS A 31 8.87 12.27 -6.17
N TYR A 32 8.20 12.03 -7.28
CA TYR A 32 7.65 10.73 -7.62
C TYR A 32 7.83 10.49 -9.12
N ALA A 33 7.59 9.26 -9.56
CA ALA A 33 7.67 8.88 -10.96
C ALA A 33 6.35 8.28 -11.45
N SER A 34 6.17 8.27 -12.77
CA SER A 34 5.12 7.51 -13.44
C SER A 34 5.70 6.66 -14.58
N PHE A 35 4.97 5.60 -14.93
CA PHE A 35 5.23 4.76 -16.10
C PHE A 35 4.05 4.90 -17.07
N GLY A 36 4.14 5.88 -17.98
CA GLY A 36 2.96 6.35 -18.70
C GLY A 36 1.91 6.83 -17.71
N GLU A 37 0.71 6.26 -17.77
CA GLU A 37 -0.41 6.56 -16.86
C GLU A 37 -0.35 5.87 -15.50
N VAL A 38 0.64 4.98 -15.27
CA VAL A 38 0.74 4.24 -14.01
C VAL A 38 1.41 5.09 -12.94
N VAL A 39 0.72 5.31 -11.81
CA VAL A 39 1.16 6.17 -10.71
C VAL A 39 0.64 5.64 -9.36
N PRO A 40 1.38 5.81 -8.24
CA PRO A 40 0.85 5.45 -6.93
C PRO A 40 -0.34 6.32 -6.51
N ILE A 41 -1.32 5.73 -5.82
CA ILE A 41 -2.55 6.44 -5.41
C ILE A 41 -2.20 7.59 -4.44
N HIS A 42 -1.32 7.35 -3.46
CA HIS A 42 -0.87 8.38 -2.51
C HIS A 42 -0.07 9.53 -3.17
N CYS A 43 0.34 9.38 -4.42
CA CYS A 43 0.99 10.42 -5.22
C CYS A 43 0.00 11.20 -6.09
N CYS A 44 -1.32 11.06 -5.90
CA CYS A 44 -2.34 11.77 -6.68
C CYS A 44 -3.02 12.88 -5.85
N THR A 45 -3.46 13.96 -6.49
CA THR A 45 -4.37 14.93 -5.87
C THR A 45 -5.78 14.33 -5.76
N PRO A 46 -6.68 14.91 -4.94
CA PRO A 46 -8.07 14.45 -4.89
C PRO A 46 -8.77 14.43 -6.25
N GLU A 47 -8.50 15.41 -7.12
CA GLU A 47 -9.08 15.48 -8.47
C GLU A 47 -8.52 14.39 -9.39
N GLU A 48 -7.23 14.08 -9.29
CA GLU A 48 -6.60 12.97 -10.02
C GLU A 48 -7.16 11.62 -9.54
N VAL A 49 -7.37 11.46 -8.24
CA VAL A 49 -8.00 10.26 -7.65
C VAL A 49 -9.41 10.07 -8.22
N GLU A 50 -10.24 11.12 -8.21
CA GLU A 50 -11.61 11.05 -8.75
C GLU A 50 -11.66 10.73 -10.25
N ALA A 51 -10.67 11.21 -11.02
CA ALA A 51 -10.58 10.93 -12.44
C ALA A 51 -10.15 9.47 -12.71
N ARG A 52 -9.15 8.97 -11.98
CA ARG A 52 -8.51 7.67 -12.23
C ARG A 52 -9.28 6.48 -11.63
N GLU A 53 -10.04 6.68 -10.56
CA GLU A 53 -10.86 5.63 -9.91
C GLU A 53 -11.80 4.93 -10.90
N LYS A 54 -12.33 5.67 -11.88
CA LYS A 54 -13.35 5.20 -12.82
C LYS A 54 -12.84 4.20 -13.87
N THR A 55 -11.53 4.18 -14.13
CA THR A 55 -10.92 3.38 -15.21
C THR A 55 -9.82 2.44 -14.74
N THR A 56 -9.42 2.52 -13.47
CA THR A 56 -8.30 1.72 -12.95
C THR A 56 -8.65 0.25 -12.72
N HIS A 57 -7.66 -0.62 -12.92
CA HIS A 57 -7.61 -1.91 -12.24
C HIS A 57 -7.25 -1.71 -10.77
N HIS A 58 -7.76 -2.57 -9.90
CA HIS A 58 -7.60 -2.43 -8.45
C HIS A 58 -6.34 -3.14 -7.93
N TYR A 59 -5.22 -2.41 -7.95
CA TYR A 59 -3.99 -2.76 -7.25
C TYR A 59 -3.83 -1.84 -6.03
N CYS A 60 -3.43 -2.41 -4.90
CA CYS A 60 -3.29 -1.61 -3.69
C CYS A 60 -2.22 -0.54 -3.90
N ASP A 61 -2.63 0.72 -3.75
CA ASP A 61 -1.80 1.91 -3.94
C ASP A 61 -1.25 2.13 -5.36
N ILE A 62 -1.85 1.55 -6.40
CA ILE A 62 -1.44 1.77 -7.80
C ILE A 62 -2.67 2.06 -8.68
N PHE A 63 -2.66 3.20 -9.37
CA PHE A 63 -3.56 3.45 -10.49
C PHE A 63 -2.95 2.92 -11.79
N THR A 64 -3.72 2.14 -12.56
CA THR A 64 -3.33 1.62 -13.88
C THR A 64 -4.56 1.20 -14.69
N GLU A 65 -4.62 1.60 -15.96
CA GLU A 65 -5.70 1.16 -16.88
C GLU A 65 -5.44 -0.21 -17.53
N ARG A 66 -4.28 -0.82 -17.24
CA ARG A 66 -3.91 -2.14 -17.75
C ARG A 66 -3.53 -3.07 -16.62
N ALA A 67 -3.79 -4.36 -16.82
CA ALA A 67 -3.26 -5.39 -15.93
C ALA A 67 -1.72 -5.37 -15.95
N LEU A 68 -1.12 -5.46 -14.76
CA LEU A 68 0.33 -5.58 -14.59
C LEU A 68 0.76 -7.01 -14.90
N ALA A 69 2.01 -7.16 -15.34
CA ALA A 69 2.60 -8.47 -15.59
C ALA A 69 2.72 -9.28 -14.27
N PRO A 70 2.67 -10.63 -14.34
CA PRO A 70 2.85 -11.48 -13.17
C PRO A 70 4.20 -11.29 -12.49
N LEU A 71 4.23 -11.41 -11.17
CA LEU A 71 5.46 -11.29 -10.39
C LEU A 71 6.31 -12.56 -10.46
N GLY A 72 7.54 -12.44 -10.96
CA GLY A 72 8.51 -13.53 -11.03
C GLY A 72 9.29 -13.77 -9.73
N GLU A 73 10.43 -14.46 -9.83
CA GLU A 73 11.38 -14.64 -8.72
C GLU A 73 12.28 -13.42 -8.51
N LEU A 74 12.57 -12.68 -9.58
CA LEU A 74 13.39 -11.48 -9.59
C LEU A 74 12.72 -10.39 -10.42
N ALA A 75 13.13 -9.16 -10.19
CA ALA A 75 12.69 -7.98 -10.93
C ALA A 75 13.83 -6.99 -11.12
N TYR A 76 13.59 -6.01 -11.99
CA TYR A 76 14.48 -4.89 -12.28
C TYR A 76 13.80 -3.60 -11.85
N VAL A 77 14.45 -2.84 -10.96
CA VAL A 77 13.93 -1.57 -10.45
C VAL A 77 14.75 -0.43 -11.06
N ARG A 78 14.05 0.50 -11.72
CA ARG A 78 14.71 1.56 -12.49
C ARG A 78 15.57 2.47 -11.59
N LEU A 79 16.82 2.70 -11.97
CA LEU A 79 17.71 3.68 -11.35
C LEU A 79 17.74 4.98 -12.16
N ASP A 80 18.00 4.86 -13.47
CA ASP A 80 18.01 5.95 -14.43
C ASP A 80 17.52 5.51 -15.82
N GLU A 81 17.89 6.25 -16.87
CA GLU A 81 17.46 5.96 -18.25
C GLU A 81 18.09 4.70 -18.86
N ASN A 82 19.25 4.27 -18.37
CA ASN A 82 20.04 3.19 -18.97
C ASN A 82 20.31 2.03 -18.00
N THR A 83 20.02 2.19 -16.71
CA THR A 83 20.38 1.22 -15.68
C THR A 83 19.22 0.92 -14.73
N ALA A 84 19.19 -0.33 -14.28
CA ALA A 84 18.27 -0.83 -13.27
C ALA A 84 19.01 -1.70 -12.25
N GLU A 85 18.50 -1.73 -11.02
CA GLU A 85 18.95 -2.68 -10.01
C GLU A 85 18.19 -3.99 -10.16
N LYS A 86 18.91 -5.10 -10.22
CA LYS A 86 18.35 -6.44 -10.19
C LYS A 86 18.17 -6.91 -8.76
N VAL A 87 16.94 -7.26 -8.41
CA VAL A 87 16.56 -7.64 -7.04
C VAL A 87 15.75 -8.93 -7.03
N PHE A 88 15.89 -9.71 -5.95
CA PHE A 88 15.03 -10.87 -5.70
C PHE A 88 13.75 -10.46 -4.97
N ILE A 89 12.65 -11.12 -5.31
CA ILE A 89 11.36 -10.94 -4.65
C ILE A 89 11.29 -11.86 -3.44
N ASN A 90 11.20 -11.25 -2.25
CA ASN A 90 11.03 -11.93 -0.98
C ASN A 90 9.54 -12.01 -0.61
N ARG A 91 8.96 -13.20 -0.83
CA ARG A 91 7.57 -13.51 -0.45
C ARG A 91 7.38 -13.84 1.04
N SER A 92 8.47 -14.07 1.77
CA SER A 92 8.43 -14.36 3.21
C SER A 92 8.37 -13.08 4.04
N LYS A 93 9.03 -12.00 3.59
CA LYS A 93 9.00 -10.69 4.25
C LYS A 93 7.97 -9.79 3.58
N ARG A 94 6.75 -9.82 4.11
CA ARG A 94 5.61 -9.08 3.56
C ARG A 94 5.38 -7.75 4.29
N LEU A 95 5.06 -6.70 3.54
CA LEU A 95 4.66 -5.39 4.08
C LEU A 95 3.17 -5.18 3.82
N LEU A 96 2.44 -4.72 4.83
CA LEU A 96 1.03 -4.34 4.65
C LEU A 96 0.97 -2.96 4.01
N VAL A 97 0.43 -2.89 2.81
CA VAL A 97 0.07 -1.64 2.13
C VAL A 97 -1.44 -1.47 2.24
N VAL A 98 -1.88 -0.27 2.54
CA VAL A 98 -3.29 0.16 2.43
C VAL A 98 -3.40 1.38 1.51
N SER A 99 -4.51 1.52 0.80
CA SER A 99 -4.79 2.70 -0.02
C SER A 99 -6.29 2.97 -0.08
N HIS A 100 -6.65 4.18 -0.51
CA HIS A 100 -8.03 4.56 -0.76
C HIS A 100 -8.08 5.42 -2.03
N ASP A 101 -8.90 5.02 -2.99
CA ASP A 101 -9.05 5.69 -4.30
C ASP A 101 -10.36 6.49 -4.40
N GLY A 102 -11.03 6.76 -3.27
CA GLY A 102 -12.33 7.41 -3.27
C GLY A 102 -13.52 6.43 -3.32
N ALA A 103 -13.33 5.19 -3.78
CA ALA A 103 -14.40 4.18 -3.86
C ALA A 103 -14.08 2.90 -3.08
N LEU A 104 -12.82 2.47 -3.09
CA LEU A 104 -12.33 1.25 -2.49
C LEU A 104 -11.20 1.57 -1.50
N ALA A 105 -11.35 1.08 -0.27
CA ALA A 105 -10.28 1.02 0.70
C ALA A 105 -9.56 -0.32 0.58
N GLN A 106 -8.46 -0.32 -0.18
CA GLN A 106 -7.69 -1.52 -0.55
C GLN A 106 -6.62 -1.84 0.50
N TRP A 107 -6.29 -3.12 0.64
CA TRP A 107 -5.17 -3.60 1.46
C TRP A 107 -4.48 -4.80 0.82
N ARG A 108 -3.17 -4.91 1.03
CA ARG A 108 -2.34 -5.99 0.48
C ARG A 108 -1.19 -6.33 1.42
N ALA A 109 -1.02 -7.62 1.73
CA ALA A 109 0.21 -8.16 2.30
C ALA A 109 1.22 -8.39 1.18
N ALA A 110 1.84 -7.30 0.72
CA ALA A 110 2.71 -7.29 -0.44
C ALA A 110 4.05 -7.98 -0.14
N PRO A 111 4.56 -8.83 -1.05
CA PRO A 111 5.97 -9.23 -1.06
C PRO A 111 6.90 -7.99 -1.04
N SER A 112 8.16 -8.20 -0.70
CA SER A 112 9.15 -7.12 -0.74
C SER A 112 10.38 -7.46 -1.56
N PHE A 113 11.13 -6.45 -1.97
CA PHE A 113 12.55 -6.59 -2.29
C PHE A 113 13.37 -5.75 -1.32
N GLU A 114 14.64 -6.09 -1.15
CA GLU A 114 15.56 -5.32 -0.31
C GLU A 114 16.54 -4.54 -1.19
N SER A 115 16.69 -3.24 -0.91
CA SER A 115 17.68 -2.40 -1.57
C SER A 115 18.18 -1.29 -0.64
N ALA A 116 19.46 -0.94 -0.81
CA ALA A 116 20.08 0.22 -0.18
C ALA A 116 19.99 1.49 -1.03
N ASN A 117 19.46 1.41 -2.26
CA ASN A 117 19.10 2.58 -3.03
C ASN A 117 17.86 3.24 -2.42
N VAL A 118 17.74 4.56 -2.58
CA VAL A 118 16.60 5.33 -2.08
C VAL A 118 15.72 5.68 -3.27
N PHE A 119 14.85 4.75 -3.65
CA PHE A 119 13.88 4.95 -4.74
C PHE A 119 12.83 6.00 -4.38
N VAL A 120 12.36 6.75 -5.39
CA VAL A 120 11.17 7.60 -5.27
C VAL A 120 9.91 6.76 -5.45
N ALA A 121 8.77 7.21 -4.91
CA ALA A 121 7.47 6.62 -5.21
C ALA A 121 7.24 6.58 -6.74
N GLY A 122 6.59 5.53 -7.21
CA GLY A 122 6.27 5.33 -8.63
C GLY A 122 7.43 4.83 -9.50
N SER A 123 8.62 4.60 -8.92
CA SER A 123 9.75 4.01 -9.65
C SER A 123 9.33 2.67 -10.28
N PRO A 124 9.50 2.47 -11.60
CA PRO A 124 9.04 1.25 -12.26
C PRO A 124 9.79 0.00 -11.79
N ILE A 125 9.03 -1.08 -11.61
CA ILE A 125 9.52 -2.43 -11.34
C ILE A 125 9.09 -3.31 -12.52
N VAL A 126 10.04 -3.87 -13.26
CA VAL A 126 9.78 -4.68 -14.46
C VAL A 126 10.33 -6.10 -14.34
N ASN A 127 9.78 -7.03 -15.11
CA ASN A 127 10.34 -8.37 -15.26
C ASN A 127 11.54 -8.39 -16.23
N LYS A 128 12.11 -9.57 -16.47
CA LYS A 128 13.25 -9.76 -17.39
C LYS A 128 12.96 -9.35 -18.84
N ASP A 129 11.69 -9.35 -19.23
CA ASP A 129 11.22 -9.04 -20.58
C ASP A 129 10.87 -7.54 -20.72
N GLY A 130 11.06 -6.76 -19.63
CA GLY A 130 10.79 -5.31 -19.59
C GLY A 130 9.32 -4.96 -19.36
N GLU A 131 8.47 -5.94 -19.06
CA GLU A 131 7.06 -5.71 -18.77
C GLU A 131 6.87 -5.22 -17.33
N LEU A 132 6.00 -4.22 -17.14
CA LEU A 132 5.73 -3.63 -15.83
C LEU A 132 5.02 -4.62 -14.90
N VAL A 133 5.67 -4.98 -13.80
CA VAL A 133 5.09 -5.88 -12.76
C VAL A 133 4.52 -5.12 -11.57
N SER A 134 5.04 -3.93 -11.27
CA SER A 134 4.62 -3.06 -10.17
C SER A 134 5.29 -1.70 -10.32
N VAL A 135 4.91 -0.75 -9.46
CA VAL A 135 5.73 0.43 -9.16
C VAL A 135 6.09 0.44 -7.68
N VAL A 136 7.14 1.18 -7.31
CA VAL A 136 7.51 1.40 -5.91
C VAL A 136 6.42 2.22 -5.22
N THR A 137 5.90 1.74 -4.10
CA THR A 137 4.85 2.43 -3.33
C THR A 137 5.34 2.86 -1.95
N ALA A 138 5.48 1.89 -1.06
CA ALA A 138 5.87 2.09 0.33
C ALA A 138 7.05 1.20 0.71
N LYS A 139 7.72 1.54 1.80
CA LYS A 139 8.86 0.75 2.33
C LYS A 139 8.86 0.66 3.86
N ARG A 140 9.67 -0.26 4.39
CA ARG A 140 10.11 -0.27 5.79
C ARG A 140 11.61 -0.53 5.85
N GLY A 141 12.37 0.47 6.28
CA GLY A 141 13.83 0.41 6.20
C GLY A 141 14.25 0.25 4.75
N ASN A 142 14.99 -0.82 4.45
CA ASN A 142 15.46 -1.16 3.10
C ASN A 142 14.52 -2.08 2.32
N HIS A 143 13.37 -2.47 2.90
CA HIS A 143 12.41 -3.34 2.24
C HIS A 143 11.32 -2.53 1.56
N TYR A 144 11.18 -2.69 0.25
CA TYR A 144 10.20 -2.01 -0.58
C TYR A 144 9.05 -2.96 -0.91
N ALA A 145 7.81 -2.50 -0.76
CA ALA A 145 6.63 -3.29 -1.10
C ALA A 145 6.48 -3.43 -2.62
N VAL A 146 6.07 -4.61 -3.08
CA VAL A 146 5.74 -4.89 -4.48
C VAL A 146 4.27 -5.23 -4.56
N SER A 147 3.45 -4.21 -4.85
CA SER A 147 2.00 -4.39 -4.92
C SER A 147 1.62 -5.05 -6.24
N ASN A 148 1.03 -6.24 -6.16
CA ASN A 148 0.57 -7.04 -7.29
C ASN A 148 -0.68 -7.84 -6.84
N PHE A 149 -1.27 -8.67 -7.71
CA PHE A 149 -2.39 -9.53 -7.38
C PHE A 149 -2.01 -10.73 -6.50
N GLU A 150 -0.74 -11.15 -6.47
CA GLU A 150 -0.31 -12.24 -5.60
C GLU A 150 -0.34 -11.88 -4.11
N GLY A 151 -0.53 -12.90 -3.26
CA GLY A 151 -0.55 -12.76 -1.80
C GLY A 151 -1.93 -12.40 -1.22
N GLU A 152 -2.01 -12.39 0.10
CA GLU A 152 -3.23 -12.02 0.83
C GLU A 152 -3.55 -10.54 0.62
N GLY A 153 -4.80 -10.23 0.31
CA GLY A 153 -5.26 -8.86 0.10
C GLY A 153 -6.75 -8.81 -0.18
N GLY A 154 -7.29 -7.61 -0.22
CA GLY A 154 -8.69 -7.35 -0.48
C GLY A 154 -9.00 -5.86 -0.47
N TYR A 155 -10.29 -5.54 -0.47
CA TYR A 155 -10.74 -4.16 -0.39
C TYR A 155 -12.11 -4.09 0.29
N PHE A 156 -12.41 -2.92 0.85
CA PHE A 156 -13.74 -2.56 1.33
C PHE A 156 -14.34 -1.50 0.41
N ALA A 157 -15.59 -1.69 -0.03
CA ALA A 157 -16.31 -0.67 -0.78
C ALA A 157 -16.75 0.45 0.19
N THR A 158 -16.09 1.60 0.11
CA THR A 158 -16.34 2.76 0.96
C THR A 158 -15.65 4.01 0.44
N THR A 159 -16.30 5.15 0.62
CA THR A 159 -15.72 6.47 0.36
C THR A 159 -14.89 7.00 1.54
N ASN A 160 -14.88 6.29 2.69
CA ASN A 160 -14.04 6.69 3.83
C ASN A 160 -12.59 6.20 3.68
N PRO A 161 -11.60 7.07 3.95
CA PRO A 161 -10.20 6.65 3.98
C PRO A 161 -9.89 5.76 5.19
N TRP A 162 -8.73 5.10 5.14
CA TRP A 162 -8.22 4.28 6.24
C TRP A 162 -7.97 5.09 7.51
N THR A 163 -8.46 4.58 8.64
CA THR A 163 -8.04 5.02 9.97
C THR A 163 -6.96 4.09 10.50
N ILE A 164 -5.76 4.62 10.79
CA ILE A 164 -4.64 3.82 11.31
C ILE A 164 -4.48 4.09 12.80
N ILE A 165 -4.54 3.04 13.62
CA ILE A 165 -4.54 3.13 15.09
C ILE A 165 -3.40 2.28 15.65
N ASN A 166 -2.46 2.92 16.36
CA ASN A 166 -1.43 2.19 17.11
C ASN A 166 -2.03 1.65 18.41
N THR A 167 -2.16 0.33 18.50
CA THR A 167 -2.83 -0.33 19.61
C THR A 167 -1.81 -0.73 20.68
N PRO A 168 -2.06 -0.39 21.96
CA PRO A 168 -1.20 -0.83 23.07
C PRO A 168 -1.08 -2.35 23.13
N GLU A 169 0.10 -2.83 23.57
CA GLU A 169 0.33 -4.25 23.77
C GLU A 169 -0.65 -4.83 24.81
N GLY A 170 -1.20 -6.01 24.51
CA GLY A 170 -2.16 -6.69 25.39
C GLY A 170 -3.59 -6.14 25.35
N ALA A 171 -3.87 -5.04 24.64
CA ALA A 171 -5.20 -4.48 24.58
C ALA A 171 -6.20 -5.37 23.82
N SER A 172 -7.45 -5.37 24.29
CA SER A 172 -8.57 -5.97 23.57
C SER A 172 -9.09 -4.97 22.53
N ILE A 173 -9.40 -5.41 21.30
CA ILE A 173 -9.80 -4.51 20.21
C ILE A 173 -11.20 -4.86 19.75
N TYR A 174 -12.02 -3.84 19.51
CA TYR A 174 -13.29 -3.96 18.80
C TYR A 174 -13.54 -2.71 17.97
N GLY A 175 -13.89 -2.90 16.70
CA GLY A 175 -14.13 -1.80 15.77
C GLY A 175 -12.90 -0.92 15.61
N ASP A 176 -13.02 0.34 15.98
CA ASP A 176 -11.98 1.37 15.97
C ASP A 176 -11.44 1.70 17.37
N ARG A 177 -11.72 0.84 18.37
CA ARG A 177 -11.38 1.08 19.78
C ARG A 177 -10.51 -0.02 20.36
N SER A 178 -9.75 0.38 21.38
CA SER A 178 -8.99 -0.53 22.23
C SER A 178 -9.43 -0.39 23.69
N PHE A 179 -9.38 -1.50 24.42
CA PHE A 179 -9.90 -1.66 25.77
C PHE A 179 -8.87 -2.40 26.63
N ASN A 180 -8.86 -2.13 27.93
CA ASN A 180 -7.94 -2.79 28.85
C ASN A 180 -8.36 -4.24 29.10
N THR A 181 -9.66 -4.51 29.10
CA THR A 181 -10.19 -5.85 29.37
C THR A 181 -11.22 -6.30 28.34
N ARG A 182 -11.38 -7.63 28.22
CA ARG A 182 -12.44 -8.23 27.40
C ARG A 182 -13.84 -7.95 27.96
N ALA A 183 -13.98 -7.72 29.27
CA ALA A 183 -15.26 -7.38 29.89
C ALA A 183 -15.75 -6.01 29.42
N GLU A 184 -14.87 -5.01 29.40
CA GLU A 184 -15.15 -3.66 28.86
C GLU A 184 -15.59 -3.72 27.39
N VAL A 185 -14.97 -4.57 26.58
CA VAL A 185 -15.40 -4.80 25.19
C VAL A 185 -16.85 -5.26 25.14
N ARG A 186 -17.24 -6.22 25.98
CA ARG A 186 -18.61 -6.78 25.97
C ARG A 186 -19.64 -5.75 26.43
N GLU A 187 -19.30 -4.95 27.44
CA GLU A 187 -20.15 -3.86 27.91
C GLU A 187 -20.31 -2.79 26.84
N TYR A 188 -19.23 -2.40 26.17
CA TYR A 188 -19.27 -1.49 25.04
C TYR A 188 -20.19 -2.01 23.93
N ILE A 189 -20.00 -3.26 23.49
CA ILE A 189 -20.83 -3.88 22.44
C ILE A 189 -22.31 -3.90 22.84
N ALA A 190 -22.63 -4.23 24.10
CA ALA A 190 -24.01 -4.25 24.59
C ALA A 190 -24.68 -2.86 24.62
N SER A 191 -23.88 -1.78 24.69
CA SER A 191 -24.36 -0.40 24.64
C SER A 191 -24.60 0.13 23.22
N LEU A 192 -24.13 -0.57 22.19
CA LEU A 192 -24.21 -0.09 20.81
C LEU A 192 -25.62 -0.30 20.24
N PRO A 193 -26.11 0.66 19.43
CA PRO A 193 -27.28 0.43 18.58
C PRO A 193 -26.98 -0.65 17.51
N PRO A 194 -28.01 -1.19 16.84
CA PRO A 194 -27.82 -2.07 15.68
C PRO A 194 -26.94 -1.42 14.59
N PRO A 195 -26.20 -2.22 13.80
CA PRO A 195 -25.36 -1.70 12.73
C PRO A 195 -26.19 -0.97 11.67
N GLU A 196 -25.72 0.20 11.26
CA GLU A 196 -26.33 0.98 10.18
C GLU A 196 -25.28 1.33 9.13
N VAL A 197 -25.59 0.96 7.88
CA VAL A 197 -24.78 1.23 6.69
C VAL A 197 -25.71 1.75 5.60
N SER A 198 -25.36 2.90 5.04
CA SER A 198 -26.06 3.47 3.89
C SER A 198 -25.06 4.24 3.02
N VAL A 199 -25.51 4.71 1.85
CA VAL A 199 -24.68 5.56 0.97
C VAL A 199 -24.25 6.86 1.69
N LEU A 200 -25.11 7.40 2.56
CA LEU A 200 -24.81 8.60 3.35
C LEU A 200 -23.94 8.31 4.58
N LEU A 201 -23.90 7.05 5.03
CA LEU A 201 -23.17 6.59 6.21
C LEU A 201 -22.31 5.37 5.84
N PRO A 202 -21.32 5.56 4.95
CA PRO A 202 -20.46 4.47 4.49
C PRO A 202 -19.61 3.93 5.65
N PRO A 203 -19.19 2.66 5.61
CA PRO A 203 -18.41 2.07 6.68
C PRO A 203 -16.98 2.62 6.69
N LYS A 204 -16.33 2.62 7.83
CA LYS A 204 -14.96 3.09 8.04
C LYS A 204 -13.97 1.92 8.09
N PRO A 205 -12.97 1.88 7.21
CA PRO A 205 -11.91 0.89 7.23
C PRO A 205 -10.85 1.28 8.28
N VAL A 206 -10.45 0.32 9.11
CA VAL A 206 -9.52 0.55 10.23
C VAL A 206 -8.37 -0.45 10.17
N LEU A 207 -7.15 0.06 10.29
CA LEU A 207 -5.94 -0.73 10.48
C LEU A 207 -5.44 -0.51 11.92
N HIS A 208 -5.49 -1.56 12.73
CA HIS A 208 -4.83 -1.60 14.02
C HIS A 208 -3.39 -2.08 13.84
N THR A 209 -2.44 -1.20 14.12
CA THR A 209 -1.00 -1.51 14.21
C THR A 209 -0.62 -1.89 15.65
N GLY A 210 0.52 -2.55 15.84
CA GLY A 210 0.95 -3.11 17.13
C GLY A 210 1.22 -4.62 17.09
N HIS A 211 1.35 -5.25 18.26
CA HIS A 211 1.76 -6.67 18.38
C HIS A 211 0.75 -7.65 17.78
N SER A 212 -0.55 -7.40 17.97
CA SER A 212 -1.64 -8.16 17.35
C SER A 212 -2.35 -7.27 16.35
N SER A 213 -1.77 -7.16 15.16
CA SER A 213 -2.27 -6.29 14.09
C SER A 213 -3.55 -6.83 13.47
N ARG A 214 -4.49 -5.94 13.13
CA ARG A 214 -5.82 -6.34 12.64
C ARG A 214 -6.38 -5.33 11.65
N LEU A 215 -7.21 -5.83 10.74
CA LEU A 215 -8.08 -4.99 9.91
C LEU A 215 -9.51 -5.09 10.45
N ALA A 216 -10.20 -3.97 10.52
CA ALA A 216 -11.62 -3.93 10.84
C ALA A 216 -12.38 -3.06 9.84
N LEU A 217 -13.66 -3.38 9.67
CA LEU A 217 -14.62 -2.52 8.99
C LEU A 217 -15.70 -2.17 10.00
N VAL A 218 -15.95 -0.87 10.19
CA VAL A 218 -16.77 -0.37 11.30
C VAL A 218 -17.84 0.56 10.76
N THR A 219 -19.07 0.45 11.23
CA THR A 219 -20.13 1.42 10.91
C THR A 219 -19.84 2.77 11.55
N HIS A 220 -20.53 3.82 11.09
CA HIS A 220 -20.42 5.15 11.68
C HIS A 220 -20.81 5.17 13.18
N ASN A 221 -21.72 4.28 13.60
CA ASN A 221 -22.18 4.13 14.99
C ASN A 221 -21.32 3.16 15.82
N GLY A 222 -20.15 2.75 15.34
CA GLY A 222 -19.15 2.00 16.11
C GLY A 222 -19.33 0.48 16.11
N VAL A 223 -20.30 -0.07 15.36
CA VAL A 223 -20.51 -1.51 15.25
C VAL A 223 -19.52 -2.10 14.24
N GLN A 224 -18.87 -3.20 14.63
CA GLN A 224 -17.93 -3.89 13.78
C GLN A 224 -18.66 -4.79 12.77
N LEU A 225 -18.40 -4.59 11.48
CA LEU A 225 -18.90 -5.42 10.38
C LEU A 225 -17.96 -6.57 10.06
N ALA A 226 -16.65 -6.32 10.13
CA ALA A 226 -15.63 -7.31 9.84
C ALA A 226 -14.40 -7.12 10.73
N HIS A 227 -13.67 -8.21 10.97
CA HIS A 227 -12.48 -8.24 11.81
C HIS A 227 -11.54 -9.35 11.37
N PHE A 228 -10.34 -8.97 10.93
CA PHE A 228 -9.34 -9.87 10.39
C PHE A 228 -8.07 -9.78 11.22
N TYR A 229 -7.62 -10.92 11.74
CA TYR A 229 -6.30 -11.02 12.36
C TYR A 229 -5.24 -11.11 11.27
N LEU A 230 -4.25 -10.22 11.32
CA LEU A 230 -3.14 -10.24 10.38
C LEU A 230 -1.99 -11.07 10.96
N HIS A 231 -1.46 -11.99 10.16
CA HIS A 231 -0.34 -12.86 10.55
C HIS A 231 0.74 -12.86 9.47
N GLY A 232 2.01 -12.90 9.89
CA GLY A 232 3.14 -13.00 8.96
C GLY A 232 3.25 -11.82 7.99
N VAL A 233 2.80 -10.64 8.39
CA VAL A 233 2.89 -9.39 7.63
C VAL A 233 3.33 -8.26 8.57
N ILE A 234 4.17 -7.39 8.05
CA ILE A 234 4.68 -6.23 8.78
C ILE A 234 3.72 -5.06 8.57
N VAL A 235 3.24 -4.45 9.65
CA VAL A 235 2.31 -3.30 9.60
C VAL A 235 2.88 -2.01 10.19
N ASN A 236 3.97 -2.10 10.95
CA ASN A 236 4.54 -0.97 11.70
C ASN A 236 5.63 -0.27 10.89
N ASN A 237 5.69 1.06 10.99
CA ASN A 237 6.70 1.91 10.34
C ASN A 237 6.78 1.71 8.82
N ILE A 238 5.62 1.59 8.18
CA ILE A 238 5.50 1.62 6.72
C ILE A 238 5.51 3.09 6.28
N GLU A 239 6.46 3.45 5.43
CA GLU A 239 6.67 4.77 4.87
C GLU A 239 6.17 4.80 3.42
N TYR A 240 5.16 5.61 3.13
CA TYR A 240 4.73 5.94 1.77
C TYR A 240 5.61 7.07 1.23
N LEU A 241 6.24 6.81 0.07
CA LEU A 241 7.40 7.58 -0.41
C LEU A 241 7.05 8.92 -1.06
#